data_AF-A0A9X9F2E2-F1
#
_entry.id   AF-A0A9X9F2E2-F1
#
_cell.length_a   1.000
_cell.length_b   1.000
_cell.length_c   1.000
_cell.angle_alpha   90.00
_cell.angle_beta   90.00
_cell.angle_gamma   90.00
#
_symmetry.space_group_name_H-M   'P 1'
#
loop_
_entity.id
_entity.type
_entity.pdbx_description
1 polymer ?
#
loop_
_entity_poly.entity_id
_entity_poly.type
_entity_poly.pdbx_seq_one_letter_code
_entity_poly.pdbx_strand_id
1 'polypeptide(L)'
;VPFRLVASELLWFMKGDTNIRYLLQHNNNIWNEWAFKSWVESDEYTGPDMTDFGLRSQQDEEFKVQYDEQMELFKKNVLEDDEFSNKYGYLG
;
A
#
# COMPACT_ATOMS: atom_id res chain seq x y z
N VAL A 1 17.84 15.03 -2.00
CA VAL A 1 17.59 13.76 -1.28
C VAL A 1 16.37 13.95 -0.38
N PRO A 2 15.31 13.16 -0.51
CA PRO A 2 14.13 13.27 0.35
C PRO A 2 14.43 12.72 1.75
N PHE A 3 15.11 13.53 2.57
CA PHE A 3 15.59 13.14 3.91
C PHE A 3 14.47 12.63 4.83
N ARG A 4 13.24 13.14 4.68
CA ARG A 4 12.07 12.72 5.46
C ARG A 4 11.66 11.26 5.19
N LEU A 5 11.79 10.78 3.95
CA LEU A 5 11.45 9.40 3.59
C LEU A 5 12.45 8.42 4.23
N VAL A 6 13.73 8.67 4.03
CA VAL A 6 14.83 7.83 4.58
C VAL A 6 14.79 7.81 6.12
N ALA A 7 14.56 8.96 6.76
CA ALA A 7 14.44 9.02 8.22
C ALA A 7 13.21 8.25 8.74
N SER A 8 12.07 8.36 8.07
CA SER A 8 10.84 7.64 8.47
C SER A 8 10.98 6.12 8.33
N GLU A 9 11.65 5.65 7.29
CA GLU A 9 11.91 4.22 7.05
C GLU A 9 12.91 3.64 8.07
N LEU A 10 14.00 4.35 8.38
CA LEU A 10 14.95 3.93 9.41
C LEU A 10 14.31 3.86 10.80
N LEU A 11 13.48 4.85 11.15
CA LEU A 11 12.74 4.84 12.41
C LEU A 11 11.74 3.69 12.49
N TRP A 12 11.10 3.35 11.37
CA TRP A 12 10.19 2.21 11.26
C TRP A 12 10.94 0.88 11.46
N PHE A 13 12.08 0.68 10.81
CA PHE A 13 12.95 -0.47 11.06
C PHE A 13 13.43 -0.57 12.51
N MET A 14 13.83 0.54 13.13
CA MET A 14 14.31 0.55 14.52
C MET A 14 13.20 0.25 15.54
N LYS A 15 11.94 0.59 15.23
CA LYS A 15 10.79 0.25 16.07
C LYS A 15 10.40 -1.23 15.98
N GLY A 16 10.85 -1.93 14.94
CA GLY A 16 10.40 -3.29 14.64
C GLY A 16 8.92 -3.36 14.26
N ASP A 17 8.33 -2.22 13.88
CA ASP A 17 6.97 -2.17 13.35
C ASP A 17 7.06 -2.51 11.87
N THR A 18 6.28 -3.50 11.42
CA THR A 18 6.20 -3.92 10.02
C THR A 18 4.91 -3.45 9.36
N ASN A 19 4.08 -2.64 10.04
CA ASN A 19 2.84 -2.13 9.50
C ASN A 19 3.06 -0.83 8.68
N ILE A 20 2.50 -0.78 7.47
CA ILE A 20 2.57 0.39 6.59
C ILE A 20 1.69 1.57 7.05
N ARG A 21 0.77 1.38 7.99
CA ARG A 21 -0.09 2.45 8.51
C ARG A 21 0.72 3.62 9.05
N TYR A 22 1.81 3.33 9.76
CA TYR A 22 2.74 4.36 10.24
C TYR A 22 3.36 5.15 9.07
N LEU A 23 3.77 4.45 8.00
CA LEU A 23 4.35 5.06 6.82
C LEU A 23 3.33 5.94 6.08
N LEU A 24 2.09 5.47 5.93
CA LEU A 24 0.99 6.23 5.33
C LEU A 24 0.71 7.54 6.08
N GLN A 25 0.67 7.51 7.41
CA GLN A 25 0.49 8.72 8.24
C GLN A 25 1.63 9.74 8.05
N HIS A 26 2.82 9.27 7.68
CA HIS A 26 3.98 10.12 7.39
C HIS A 26 4.14 10.45 5.90
N ASN A 27 3.11 10.17 5.09
CA ASN A 27 3.11 10.38 3.64
C ASN A 27 4.27 9.65 2.93
N ASN A 28 4.66 8.50 3.47
CA ASN A 28 5.62 7.58 2.89
C ASN A 28 4.86 6.43 2.23
N ASN A 29 4.81 6.44 0.90
CA ASN A 29 4.03 5.51 0.09
C ASN A 29 4.89 4.43 -0.59
N ILE A 30 6.20 4.37 -0.30
CA ILE A 30 7.16 3.50 -0.99
C ILE A 30 6.75 2.02 -0.89
N TRP A 31 6.18 1.64 0.26
CA TRP A 31 5.84 0.26 0.57
C TRP A 31 4.39 -0.11 0.29
N ASN A 32 3.58 0.83 -0.20
CA ASN A 32 2.16 0.60 -0.43
C ASN A 32 1.93 -0.47 -1.49
N GLU A 33 2.77 -0.52 -2.52
CA GLU A 33 2.63 -1.48 -3.62
C GLU A 33 2.74 -2.93 -3.13
N TRP A 34 3.62 -3.19 -2.15
CA TRP A 34 3.79 -4.53 -1.57
C TRP A 34 2.59 -4.95 -0.72
N ALA A 35 2.11 -4.05 0.14
CA ALA A 35 0.93 -4.31 0.96
C ALA A 35 -0.35 -4.43 0.12
N PHE A 36 -0.48 -3.58 -0.90
CA PHE A 36 -1.55 -3.61 -1.87
C PHE A 36 -1.57 -4.93 -2.64
N LYS A 37 -0.39 -5.42 -3.06
CA LYS A 37 -0.24 -6.72 -3.70
C LYS A 37 -0.83 -7.85 -2.84
N SER A 38 -0.48 -7.90 -1.55
CA SER A 38 -1.03 -8.90 -0.63
C SER A 38 -2.54 -8.82 -0.49
N TRP A 39 -3.12 -7.62 -0.57
CA TRP A 39 -4.56 -7.44 -0.56
C TRP A 39 -5.23 -7.95 -1.83
N VAL A 40 -4.74 -7.53 -3.01
CA VAL A 40 -5.34 -7.92 -4.30
C VAL A 40 -5.17 -9.40 -4.65
N GLU A 41 -4.15 -10.06 -4.09
CA GLU A 41 -3.94 -11.52 -4.21
C GLU A 41 -4.77 -12.32 -3.21
N SER A 42 -5.51 -11.68 -2.30
CA SER A 42 -6.32 -12.37 -1.29
C SER A 42 -7.74 -12.67 -1.77
N ASP A 43 -8.35 -13.70 -1.18
CA ASP A 43 -9.73 -14.12 -1.50
C ASP A 43 -10.80 -13.07 -1.16
N GLU A 44 -10.45 -12.05 -0.36
CA GLU A 44 -11.37 -10.98 0.06
C GLU A 44 -11.37 -9.80 -0.91
N TYR A 45 -10.46 -9.77 -1.87
CA TYR A 45 -10.44 -8.73 -2.89
C TYR A 45 -11.54 -8.95 -3.91
N THR A 46 -12.50 -8.03 -3.95
CA THR A 46 -13.64 -8.07 -4.88
C THR A 46 -13.58 -6.99 -5.97
N GLY A 47 -12.40 -6.37 -6.16
CA GLY A 47 -12.20 -5.32 -7.15
C GLY A 47 -11.91 -5.84 -8.56
N PRO A 48 -11.59 -4.94 -9.51
CA PRO A 48 -11.18 -5.31 -10.85
C PRO A 48 -9.84 -6.05 -10.85
N ASP A 49 -9.54 -6.81 -11.91
CA ASP A 49 -8.29 -7.56 -12.00
C ASP A 49 -7.05 -6.64 -11.91
N MET A 50 -6.29 -6.79 -10.84
CA MET A 50 -5.05 -6.06 -10.56
C MET A 50 -3.79 -6.86 -10.88
N THR A 51 -3.88 -7.99 -11.59
CA THR A 51 -2.68 -8.76 -12.00
C THR A 51 -1.71 -7.87 -12.77
N ASP A 52 -0.42 -7.93 -12.41
CA ASP A 52 0.65 -7.10 -13.00
C ASP A 52 0.39 -5.58 -12.98
N PHE A 53 -0.32 -5.09 -11.95
CA PHE A 53 -0.70 -3.67 -11.84
C PHE A 53 0.48 -2.70 -12.00
N GLY A 54 1.69 -3.06 -11.55
CA GLY A 54 2.88 -2.21 -11.65
C GLY A 54 3.34 -1.95 -13.09
N LEU A 55 3.12 -2.92 -14.00
CA LEU A 55 3.43 -2.76 -15.42
C LEU A 55 2.23 -2.17 -16.17
N ARG A 56 1.02 -2.66 -15.90
CA ARG A 56 -0.21 -2.23 -16.58
C ARG A 56 -0.50 -0.75 -16.35
N SER A 57 -0.31 -0.25 -15.13
CA SER A 57 -0.53 1.18 -14.81
C SER A 57 0.38 2.14 -15.58
N GLN A 58 1.51 1.67 -16.11
CA GLN A 58 2.42 2.47 -16.94
C GLN A 58 2.07 2.42 -18.43
N GLN A 59 1.36 1.38 -18.87
CA GLN A 59 1.09 1.11 -20.29
C GLN A 59 -0.35 1.42 -20.69
N ASP A 60 -1.27 1.37 -19.73
CA ASP A 60 -2.71 1.53 -19.93
C ASP A 60 -3.24 2.64 -19.00
N GLU A 61 -3.63 3.76 -19.61
CA GLU A 61 -4.16 4.93 -18.90
C GLU A 61 -5.52 4.65 -18.26
N GLU A 62 -6.36 3.80 -18.86
CA GLU A 62 -7.67 3.43 -18.29
C GLU A 62 -7.48 2.54 -17.06
N PHE A 63 -6.56 1.57 -17.16
CA PHE A 63 -6.19 0.73 -16.02
C PHE A 63 -5.54 1.56 -14.90
N LYS A 64 -4.72 2.55 -15.25
CA LYS A 64 -4.10 3.43 -14.27
C LYS A 64 -5.15 4.15 -13.39
N VAL A 65 -6.25 4.61 -13.98
CA VAL A 65 -7.35 5.23 -13.21
C VAL A 65 -7.93 4.23 -12.21
N GLN A 66 -8.19 2.99 -12.63
CA GLN A 66 -8.69 1.94 -11.74
C GLN A 66 -7.68 1.60 -10.62
N TYR A 67 -6.41 1.50 -10.96
CA TYR A 67 -5.33 1.27 -10.00
C TYR A 67 -5.27 2.39 -8.95
N ASP A 68 -5.28 3.65 -9.39
CA ASP A 68 -5.25 4.81 -8.49
C ASP A 68 -6.48 4.81 -7.56
N GLU A 69 -7.67 4.52 -8.06
CA GLU A 69 -8.89 4.38 -7.26
C GLU A 69 -8.80 3.27 -6.21
N GLN A 70 -8.34 2.08 -6.60
CA GLN A 70 -8.21 0.94 -5.69
C GLN A 70 -7.10 1.19 -4.66
N MET A 71 -6.00 1.83 -5.04
CA MET A 71 -4.91 2.18 -4.14
C MET A 71 -5.37 3.21 -3.09
N GLU A 72 -6.17 4.21 -3.47
CA GLU A 72 -6.74 5.16 -2.51
C GLU A 72 -7.73 4.48 -1.55
N LEU A 73 -8.57 3.56 -2.06
CA LEU A 73 -9.45 2.76 -1.20
C LEU A 73 -8.64 1.92 -0.21
N PHE A 74 -7.59 1.26 -0.67
CA PHE A 74 -6.69 0.47 0.16
C PHE A 74 -6.06 1.32 1.27
N LYS A 75 -5.45 2.47 0.92
CA LYS A 75 -4.85 3.40 1.90
C LYS A 75 -5.86 3.85 2.94
N LYS A 76 -7.08 4.18 2.51
CA LYS A 76 -8.16 4.59 3.39
C LYS A 76 -8.51 3.48 4.38
N ASN A 77 -8.70 2.25 3.90
CA ASN A 77 -8.99 1.11 4.77
C ASN A 77 -7.84 0.83 5.75
N VAL A 78 -6.58 0.92 5.33
CA VAL A 78 -5.42 0.76 6.26
C VAL A 78 -5.40 1.85 7.33
N LEU A 79 -5.90 3.06 7.05
CA LEU A 79 -5.92 4.17 8.01
C LEU A 79 -7.13 4.13 8.94
N GLU A 80 -8.30 3.74 8.44
CA GLU A 80 -9.59 3.80 9.14
C GLU A 80 -10.00 2.48 9.80
N ASP A 81 -9.57 1.34 9.27
CA ASP A 81 -9.93 0.00 9.74
C ASP A 81 -8.71 -0.72 10.34
N ASP A 82 -8.75 -0.91 11.65
CA ASP A 82 -7.69 -1.58 12.41
C ASP A 82 -7.57 -3.06 12.04
N GLU A 83 -8.67 -3.76 11.73
CA GLU A 83 -8.65 -5.17 11.33
C GLU A 83 -8.03 -5.33 9.94
N PHE A 84 -8.45 -4.48 9.00
CA PHE A 84 -7.85 -4.42 7.66
C PHE A 84 -6.36 -4.09 7.72
N SER A 85 -5.98 -3.09 8.52
CA SER A 85 -4.59 -2.70 8.75
C SER A 85 -3.77 -3.84 9.35
N ASN A 86 -4.33 -4.61 10.28
CA ASN A 86 -3.64 -5.75 10.89
C ASN A 86 -3.54 -6.96 9.96
N LYS A 87 -4.35 -7.04 8.91
CA LYS A 87 -4.34 -8.16 7.97
C LYS A 87 -3.49 -7.89 6.74
N TYR A 88 -3.62 -6.70 6.16
CA TYR A 88 -2.98 -6.32 4.90
C TYR A 88 -1.93 -5.23 5.04
N GLY A 89 -1.84 -4.59 6.21
CA GLY A 89 -0.86 -3.54 6.45
C GLY A 89 0.53 -4.07 6.82
N TYR A 90 0.67 -5.34 7.21
CA TYR A 90 1.97 -5.91 7.57
C TYR A 90 2.75 -6.43 6.36
N LEU A 91 4.03 -6.05 6.31
CA LEU A 91 4.99 -6.54 5.33
C LEU A 91 5.83 -7.65 5.97
N GLY A 92 5.27 -8.85 6.08
CA GLY A 92 5.94 -10.01 6.65
C GLY A 92 5.02 -11.02 7.30
#